data_AF-A0A1H3XJW0-F1
#
_entry.id   AF-A0A1H3XJW0-F1
#
_cell.length_a   1.000
_cell.length_b   1.000
_cell.length_c   1.000
_cell.angle_alpha   90.00
_cell.angle_beta   90.00
_cell.angle_gamma   90.00
#
_symmetry.space_group_name_H-M   'P 1'
#
loop_
_entity.id
_entity.type
_entity.pdbx_description
1 polymer ?
#
loop_
_entity_poly.entity_id
_entity_poly.type
_entity_poly.pdbx_seq_one_letter_code
_entity_poly.pdbx_strand_id
1 'polypeptide(L)'
;MQTFTRAANIARLMAFLFSLSVLLCVPQLQAADEDVESDFWEKYDDITDWVTLRLELTPEQEKSVLPILSGNFERRLGLLEQYGFSATEYPELNRVQKEEIDAKMIAIGADTRAKLVPILNAEQLEELKKIQEEFHLDFRHRLFKDKL
;
A
#
# COMPACT_ATOMS: atom_id res chain seq x y z
N MET A 1 17.16 33.23 -77.63
CA MET A 1 16.31 32.50 -78.59
C MET A 1 16.52 31.00 -78.37
N GLN A 2 15.57 30.33 -77.69
CA GLN A 2 15.15 28.93 -77.83
C GLN A 2 14.31 28.53 -76.59
N THR A 3 13.27 27.77 -76.86
CA THR A 3 12.06 27.49 -76.07
C THR A 3 11.98 26.01 -75.66
N PHE A 4 11.02 25.70 -74.76
CA PHE A 4 10.50 24.38 -74.36
C PHE A 4 11.37 23.62 -73.33
N THR A 5 10.82 22.99 -72.28
CA THR A 5 9.60 22.17 -72.26
C THR A 5 9.11 21.97 -70.81
N ARG A 6 7.79 22.04 -70.59
CA ARG A 6 7.09 21.66 -69.35
C ARG A 6 7.33 20.19 -69.03
N ALA A 7 7.85 19.89 -67.84
CA ALA A 7 7.81 18.54 -67.27
C ALA A 7 6.38 18.28 -66.77
N ALA A 8 5.59 17.63 -67.62
CA ALA A 8 4.38 16.91 -67.25
C ALA A 8 4.74 15.69 -66.38
N ASN A 9 3.71 15.11 -65.74
CA ASN A 9 3.66 13.80 -65.08
C ASN A 9 3.69 13.81 -63.54
N ILE A 10 2.76 14.53 -62.93
CA ILE A 10 2.22 14.11 -61.62
C ILE A 10 1.22 13.00 -61.94
N ALA A 11 1.73 11.76 -61.97
CA ALA A 11 0.96 10.53 -62.12
C ALA A 11 -0.19 10.51 -61.10
N ARG A 12 -1.45 10.60 -61.55
CA ARG A 12 -2.34 9.46 -61.77
C ARG A 12 -2.34 8.43 -60.62
N LEU A 13 -3.45 8.48 -59.89
CA LEU A 13 -4.36 7.32 -59.72
C LEU A 13 -3.72 6.04 -59.16
N MET A 14 -3.81 5.86 -57.85
CA MET A 14 -4.10 4.57 -57.21
C MET A 14 -4.86 4.89 -55.91
N ALA A 15 -6.18 4.74 -55.93
CA ALA A 15 -6.87 3.56 -55.39
C ALA A 15 -7.06 3.72 -53.87
N PHE A 16 -8.22 4.24 -53.46
CA PHE A 16 -9.35 3.40 -52.99
C PHE A 16 -8.97 2.53 -51.77
N LEU A 17 -9.69 2.77 -50.68
CA LEU A 17 -9.93 1.82 -49.57
C LEU A 17 -8.79 1.64 -48.56
N PHE A 18 -8.54 2.68 -47.76
CA PHE A 18 -8.02 2.47 -46.40
C PHE A 18 -8.76 3.33 -45.38
N SER A 19 -10.08 3.41 -45.52
CA SER A 19 -10.99 3.67 -44.39
C SER A 19 -11.16 2.38 -43.60
N LEU A 20 -10.05 1.83 -43.11
CA LEU A 20 -10.06 0.71 -42.19
C LEU A 20 -10.24 1.30 -40.80
N SER A 21 -11.44 1.11 -40.27
CA SER A 21 -11.91 1.28 -38.90
C SER A 21 -10.82 1.03 -37.84
N VAL A 22 -9.98 2.04 -37.58
CA VAL A 22 -9.13 2.11 -36.38
C VAL A 22 -9.91 2.90 -35.32
N LEU A 23 -10.96 2.28 -34.82
CA LEU A 23 -11.66 2.74 -33.62
C LEU A 23 -12.40 1.52 -33.07
N LEU A 24 -12.15 1.21 -31.79
CA LEU A 24 -12.61 0.03 -31.03
C LEU A 24 -11.64 -1.16 -31.01
N CYS A 25 -10.38 -0.90 -30.67
CA CYS A 25 -9.61 -1.86 -29.87
C CYS A 25 -9.36 -1.19 -28.51
N VAL A 26 -10.39 -1.17 -27.66
CA VAL A 26 -10.19 -0.91 -26.24
C VAL A 26 -9.62 -2.22 -25.70
N PRO A 27 -8.39 -2.27 -25.14
CA PRO A 27 -8.09 -3.35 -24.23
C PRO A 27 -9.07 -3.13 -23.07
N GLN A 28 -10.06 -4.01 -23.00
CA GLN A 28 -10.89 -4.20 -21.83
C GLN A 28 -9.89 -4.40 -20.70
N LEU A 29 -9.68 -3.35 -19.91
CA LEU A 29 -8.88 -3.37 -18.69
C LEU A 29 -9.63 -4.33 -17.78
N GLN A 30 -9.33 -5.62 -17.93
CA GLN A 30 -9.79 -6.64 -17.02
C GLN A 30 -9.31 -6.19 -15.65
N ALA A 31 -10.28 -6.06 -14.76
CA ALA A 31 -10.08 -5.81 -13.35
C ALA A 31 -8.88 -6.63 -12.87
N ALA A 32 -7.84 -5.95 -12.40
CA ALA A 32 -6.85 -6.53 -11.52
C ALA A 32 -7.54 -6.75 -10.17
N ASP A 33 -8.41 -7.75 -10.12
CA ASP A 33 -8.68 -8.49 -8.90
C ASP A 33 -7.60 -9.60 -8.82
N GLU A 34 -7.09 -9.86 -7.62
CA GLU A 34 -6.02 -10.82 -7.27
C GLU A 34 -4.58 -10.26 -7.33
N ASP A 35 -4.20 -9.47 -6.31
CA ASP A 35 -2.85 -9.52 -5.68
C ASP A 35 -2.72 -8.67 -4.38
N VAL A 36 -3.78 -7.97 -3.96
CA VAL A 36 -3.73 -7.00 -2.85
C VAL A 36 -3.66 -7.64 -1.44
N GLU A 37 -3.90 -8.94 -1.31
CA GLU A 37 -4.01 -9.61 0.01
C GLU A 37 -2.65 -10.05 0.58
N SER A 38 -1.69 -10.46 -0.27
CA SER A 38 -0.29 -10.74 0.09
C SER A 38 0.47 -9.47 0.55
N ASP A 39 0.11 -8.33 -0.03
CA ASP A 39 0.90 -7.10 -0.03
C ASP A 39 0.89 -6.34 1.32
N PHE A 40 -0.10 -6.59 2.20
CA PHE A 40 -0.17 -5.89 3.50
C PHE A 40 0.94 -6.35 4.43
N TRP A 41 1.03 -7.66 4.63
CA TRP A 41 2.00 -8.20 5.56
C TRP A 41 3.38 -8.05 4.98
N GLU A 42 3.58 -8.18 3.67
CA GLU A 42 4.86 -7.90 3.02
C GLU A 42 5.35 -6.46 3.27
N LYS A 43 4.46 -5.45 3.19
CA LYS A 43 4.78 -4.05 3.53
C LYS A 43 5.22 -3.88 4.99
N TYR A 44 4.74 -4.75 5.88
CA TYR A 44 4.91 -4.64 7.33
C TYR A 44 5.65 -5.85 7.94
N ASP A 45 6.26 -6.72 7.15
CA ASP A 45 6.96 -7.93 7.62
C ASP A 45 8.32 -7.51 8.20
N ASP A 46 8.99 -6.60 7.50
CA ASP A 46 10.18 -5.87 7.94
C ASP A 46 9.79 -4.57 8.69
N ILE A 47 8.76 -4.61 9.54
CA ILE A 47 8.27 -3.41 10.26
C ILE A 47 9.37 -2.76 11.11
N THR A 48 10.27 -3.56 11.66
CA THR A 48 11.39 -3.06 12.44
C THR A 48 12.35 -2.25 11.60
N ASP A 49 12.58 -2.64 10.35
CA ASP A 49 13.56 -1.98 9.48
C ASP A 49 12.96 -0.72 8.88
N TRP A 50 11.69 -0.77 8.45
CA TRP A 50 11.00 0.39 7.90
C TRP A 50 10.75 1.48 8.96
N VAL A 51 10.33 1.10 10.17
CA VAL A 51 10.13 2.07 11.26
C VAL A 51 11.47 2.64 11.74
N THR A 52 12.52 1.82 11.84
CA THR A 52 13.86 2.31 12.23
C THR A 52 14.42 3.29 11.22
N LEU A 53 14.26 3.01 9.93
CA LEU A 53 14.72 3.90 8.85
C LEU A 53 13.96 5.23 8.84
N ARG A 54 12.63 5.21 9.02
CA ARG A 54 11.84 6.45 9.06
C ARG A 54 12.06 7.27 10.32
N LEU A 55 12.31 6.63 11.46
CA LEU A 55 12.58 7.32 12.72
C LEU A 55 14.01 7.83 12.85
N GLU A 56 14.89 7.52 11.90
CA GLU A 56 16.30 7.93 11.91
C GLU A 56 16.97 7.66 13.27
N LEU A 57 16.78 6.44 13.79
CA LEU A 57 17.24 6.10 15.13
C LEU A 57 18.77 6.11 15.20
N THR A 58 19.33 6.58 16.32
CA THR A 58 20.75 6.34 16.60
C THR A 58 21.00 4.88 16.97
N PRO A 59 22.22 4.35 16.81
CA PRO A 59 22.56 2.99 17.24
C PRO A 59 22.24 2.69 18.71
N GLU A 60 22.29 3.70 19.58
CA GLU A 60 21.90 3.60 20.99
C GLU A 60 20.38 3.53 21.17
N GLN A 61 19.63 4.33 20.41
CA GLN A 61 18.17 4.27 20.41
C GLN A 61 17.67 2.94 19.88
N GLU A 62 18.23 2.42 18.78
CA GLU A 62 17.86 1.13 18.18
C GLU A 62 17.85 -0.01 19.21
N LYS A 63 18.88 -0.08 20.07
CA LYS A 63 18.96 -1.11 21.13
C LYS A 63 17.76 -1.11 22.09
N SER A 64 17.14 0.05 22.28
CA SER A 64 15.99 0.21 23.18
C SER A 64 14.67 0.16 22.42
N VAL A 65 14.63 0.70 21.20
CA VAL A 65 13.41 0.85 20.39
C VAL A 65 13.04 -0.47 19.69
N LEU A 66 14.01 -1.19 19.12
CA LEU A 66 13.73 -2.42 18.36
C LEU A 66 12.96 -3.46 19.19
N PRO A 67 13.34 -3.79 20.43
CA PRO A 67 12.55 -4.73 21.25
C PRO A 67 11.12 -4.26 21.52
N ILE A 68 10.90 -2.94 21.62
CA ILE A 68 9.56 -2.37 21.84
C ILE A 68 8.70 -2.49 20.58
N LEU A 69 9.28 -2.28 19.40
CA LEU A 69 8.61 -2.43 18.11
C LEU A 69 8.33 -3.89 17.77
N SER A 70 9.29 -4.80 17.99
CA SER A 70 9.07 -6.24 17.84
C SER A 70 7.94 -6.72 18.75
N GLY A 71 7.95 -6.32 20.04
CA GLY A 71 6.86 -6.65 20.96
C GLY A 71 5.52 -5.99 20.60
N ASN A 72 5.51 -4.85 19.90
CA ASN A 72 4.28 -4.27 19.34
C ASN A 72 3.71 -5.18 18.24
N PHE A 73 4.56 -5.63 17.33
CA PHE A 73 4.18 -6.48 16.22
C PHE A 73 3.64 -7.83 16.70
N GLU A 74 4.34 -8.50 17.61
CA GLU A 74 3.90 -9.76 18.23
C GLU A 74 2.53 -9.63 18.91
N ARG A 75 2.29 -8.52 19.62
CA ARG A 75 0.97 -8.25 20.24
C ARG A 75 -0.15 -8.08 19.23
N ARG A 76 0.15 -7.48 18.07
CA ARG A 76 -0.83 -7.32 16.98
C ARG A 76 -1.15 -8.66 16.34
N LEU A 77 -0.13 -9.48 16.07
CA LEU A 77 -0.32 -10.85 15.57
C LEU A 77 -1.13 -11.69 16.56
N GLY A 78 -0.72 -11.73 17.82
CA GLY A 78 -1.44 -12.47 18.86
C GLY A 78 -2.86 -11.96 19.12
N LEU A 79 -3.13 -10.68 18.85
CA LEU A 79 -4.50 -10.16 18.83
C LEU A 79 -5.31 -10.77 17.67
N LEU A 80 -4.77 -10.79 16.45
CA LEU A 80 -5.45 -11.32 15.28
C LEU A 80 -5.66 -12.84 15.39
N GLU A 81 -4.69 -13.58 15.91
CA GLU A 81 -4.82 -15.02 16.17
C GLU A 81 -6.01 -15.34 17.09
N GLN A 82 -6.31 -14.50 18.10
CA GLN A 82 -7.47 -14.68 18.97
C GLN A 82 -8.82 -14.61 18.22
N TYR A 83 -8.84 -13.97 17.06
CA TYR A 83 -10.03 -13.87 16.20
C TYR A 83 -10.01 -14.89 15.06
N GLY A 84 -9.00 -15.76 14.98
CA GLY A 84 -8.89 -16.82 13.98
C GLY A 84 -8.10 -16.46 12.73
N PHE A 85 -7.41 -15.31 12.70
CA PHE A 85 -6.51 -15.00 11.60
C PHE A 85 -5.25 -15.86 11.67
N SER A 86 -4.78 -16.31 10.51
CA SER A 86 -3.47 -16.95 10.34
C SER A 86 -2.90 -16.64 8.95
N ALA A 87 -1.72 -17.16 8.64
CA ALA A 87 -1.11 -17.01 7.32
C ALA A 87 -1.99 -17.54 6.16
N THR A 88 -2.89 -18.48 6.46
CA THR A 88 -3.74 -19.14 5.45
C THR A 88 -5.23 -18.98 5.71
N GLU A 89 -5.62 -18.34 6.82
CA GLU A 89 -7.02 -18.26 7.26
C GLU A 89 -7.41 -16.82 7.59
N TYR A 90 -8.47 -16.36 6.93
CA TYR A 90 -9.07 -15.05 7.13
C TYR A 90 -10.54 -15.26 7.51
N PRO A 91 -10.87 -15.19 8.81
CA PRO A 91 -12.21 -15.51 9.29
C PRO A 91 -13.20 -14.42 8.89
N GLU A 92 -14.44 -14.83 8.61
CA GLU A 92 -15.55 -13.88 8.49
C GLU A 92 -15.85 -13.28 9.87
N LEU A 93 -15.69 -11.96 9.97
CA LEU A 93 -15.95 -11.23 11.21
C LEU A 93 -17.26 -10.48 11.14
N ASN A 94 -18.03 -10.53 12.22
CA ASN A 94 -19.15 -9.61 12.38
C ASN A 94 -18.66 -8.20 12.71
N ARG A 95 -19.55 -7.21 12.57
CA ARG A 95 -19.23 -5.79 12.81
C ARG A 95 -18.65 -5.52 14.20
N VAL A 96 -19.18 -6.15 15.24
CA VAL A 96 -18.74 -5.93 16.62
C VAL A 96 -17.31 -6.44 16.78
N GLN A 97 -16.98 -7.62 16.24
CA GLN A 97 -15.62 -8.15 16.26
C GLN A 97 -14.65 -7.23 15.52
N LYS A 98 -15.03 -6.70 14.36
CA LYS A 98 -14.21 -5.72 13.63
C LYS A 98 -13.95 -4.46 14.45
N GLU A 99 -14.97 -3.90 15.09
CA GLU A 99 -14.83 -2.73 15.98
C GLU A 99 -13.98 -3.03 17.23
N GLU A 100 -14.08 -4.23 17.80
CA GLU A 100 -13.24 -4.65 18.92
C GLU A 100 -11.77 -4.79 18.54
N ILE A 101 -11.47 -5.41 17.39
CA ILE A 101 -10.10 -5.54 16.88
C ILE A 101 -9.51 -4.15 16.64
N ASP A 102 -10.26 -3.26 16.00
CA ASP A 102 -9.87 -1.87 15.74
C ASP A 102 -9.50 -1.13 17.04
N ALA A 103 -10.36 -1.20 18.06
CA ALA A 103 -10.10 -0.59 19.36
C ALA A 103 -8.85 -1.18 20.05
N LYS A 104 -8.68 -2.50 20.00
CA LYS A 104 -7.51 -3.18 20.59
C LYS A 104 -6.22 -2.84 19.83
N MET A 105 -6.26 -2.68 18.51
CA MET A 105 -5.12 -2.22 17.71
C MET A 105 -4.68 -0.80 18.10
N ILE A 106 -5.64 0.11 18.30
CA ILE A 106 -5.37 1.48 18.78
C ILE A 106 -4.72 1.44 20.16
N ALA A 107 -5.25 0.64 21.10
CA ALA A 107 -4.68 0.49 22.43
C ALA A 107 -3.23 -0.02 22.40
N ILE A 108 -2.94 -1.02 21.54
CA ILE A 108 -1.58 -1.51 21.33
C ILE A 108 -0.63 -0.40 20.85
N GLY A 109 -1.09 0.43 19.90
CA GLY A 109 -0.34 1.59 19.43
C GLY A 109 -0.07 2.64 20.51
N ALA A 110 -1.07 2.96 21.33
CA ALA A 110 -0.96 3.91 22.42
C ALA A 110 0.05 3.44 23.49
N ASP A 111 -0.01 2.16 23.89
CA ASP A 111 0.94 1.57 24.83
C ASP A 111 2.38 1.62 24.29
N THR A 112 2.56 1.30 23.01
CA THR A 112 3.87 1.36 22.36
C THR A 112 4.41 2.78 22.31
N ARG A 113 3.56 3.76 21.97
CA ARG A 113 3.95 5.18 22.00
C ARG A 113 4.39 5.59 23.40
N ALA A 114 3.65 5.21 24.45
CA ALA A 114 4.01 5.54 25.83
C ALA A 114 5.40 5.03 26.23
N LYS A 115 5.80 3.85 25.74
CA LYS A 115 7.13 3.27 25.96
C LYS A 115 8.23 3.97 25.17
N LEU A 116 7.91 4.56 24.02
CA LEU A 116 8.86 5.23 23.14
C LEU A 116 9.07 6.72 23.47
N VAL A 117 8.10 7.37 24.12
CA VAL A 117 8.20 8.78 24.59
C VAL A 117 9.50 9.12 25.33
N PRO A 118 10.01 8.31 26.28
CA PRO A 118 11.25 8.64 26.98
C PRO A 118 12.53 8.42 26.14
N ILE A 119 12.44 7.80 24.96
CA ILE A 119 13.59 7.40 24.13
C ILE A 119 13.73 8.29 22.89
N LEU A 120 12.59 8.66 22.30
CA LEU A 120 12.52 9.41 21.06
C LEU A 120 12.46 10.91 21.31
N ASN A 121 13.04 11.68 20.40
CA ASN A 121 12.90 13.14 20.39
C ASN A 121 11.52 13.57 19.82
N ALA A 122 11.23 14.87 19.85
CA ALA A 122 9.94 15.40 19.41
C ALA A 122 9.65 15.15 17.92
N GLU A 123 10.66 15.25 17.04
CA GLU A 123 10.51 15.03 15.60
C GLU A 123 10.23 13.55 15.32
N GLN A 124 10.98 12.65 15.97
CA GLN A 124 10.77 11.21 15.91
C GLN A 124 9.39 10.80 16.44
N LEU A 125 8.88 11.46 17.48
CA LEU A 125 7.54 11.19 18.01
C LEU A 125 6.41 11.64 17.07
N GLU A 126 6.61 12.71 16.30
CA GLU A 126 5.65 13.12 15.28
C GLU A 126 5.69 12.15 14.08
N GLU A 127 6.88 11.70 13.69
CA GLU A 127 7.01 10.69 12.63
C GLU A 127 6.42 9.34 13.05
N LEU A 128 6.65 8.92 14.29
CA LEU A 128 6.00 7.74 14.88
C LEU A 128 4.47 7.84 14.80
N LYS A 129 3.91 9.02 15.07
CA LYS A 129 2.47 9.24 14.98
C LYS A 129 1.97 9.03 13.55
N LYS A 130 2.63 9.59 12.53
CA LYS A 130 2.26 9.37 11.12
C LYS A 130 2.33 7.90 10.74
N ILE A 131 3.41 7.21 11.13
CA ILE A 131 3.57 5.77 10.93
C ILE A 131 2.39 4.98 11.51
N GLN A 132 1.97 5.33 12.74
CA GLN A 132 0.84 4.68 13.40
C GLN A 132 -0.50 4.98 12.73
N GLU A 133 -0.70 6.22 12.27
CA GLU A 133 -1.90 6.64 11.53
C GLU A 133 -2.01 5.93 10.17
N GLU A 134 -0.91 5.88 9.40
CA GLU A 134 -0.84 5.17 8.12
C GLU A 134 -1.17 3.68 8.29
N PHE A 135 -0.54 3.00 9.26
CA PHE A 135 -0.84 1.61 9.57
C PHE A 135 -2.32 1.43 9.95
N HIS A 136 -2.84 2.30 10.81
CA HIS A 136 -4.22 2.18 11.28
C HIS A 136 -5.23 2.34 10.14
N LEU A 137 -5.02 3.31 9.25
CA LEU A 137 -5.90 3.54 8.10
C LEU A 137 -5.85 2.36 7.13
N ASP A 138 -4.66 1.87 6.79
CA ASP A 138 -4.50 0.72 5.90
C ASP A 138 -5.14 -0.54 6.47
N PHE A 139 -4.93 -0.79 7.77
CA PHE A 139 -5.52 -1.92 8.47
C PHE A 139 -7.05 -1.81 8.53
N ARG A 140 -7.59 -0.64 8.90
CA ARG A 140 -9.03 -0.40 8.98
C ARG A 140 -9.69 -0.56 7.61
N HIS A 141 -9.08 -0.06 6.54
CA HIS A 141 -9.59 -0.23 5.18
C HIS A 141 -9.77 -1.71 4.84
N ARG A 142 -8.81 -2.55 5.21
CA ARG A 142 -8.88 -4.01 4.98
C ARG A 142 -9.92 -4.68 5.85
N LEU A 143 -9.96 -4.35 7.14
CA LEU A 143 -10.91 -4.93 8.08
C LEU A 143 -12.37 -4.64 7.69
N PHE A 144 -12.63 -3.48 7.09
CA PHE A 144 -13.97 -3.02 6.70
C PHE A 144 -14.20 -3.00 5.18
N LYS A 145 -13.38 -3.71 4.39
CA LYS A 145 -13.39 -3.71 2.92
C LYS A 145 -14.76 -4.04 2.31
N ASP A 146 -15.58 -4.84 2.99
CA ASP A 146 -16.93 -5.27 2.54
C ASP A 146 -17.97 -4.13 2.41
N LYS A 147 -17.59 -2.86 2.57
CA LYS A 147 -18.49 -1.69 2.61
C LYS A 147 -18.05 -0.45 1.84
N LEU A 148 -17.18 -0.57 0.84
CA LEU A 148 -16.92 0.51 -0.12
C LEU A 148 -17.65 0.26 -1.44
#